data_AF-A0AA43D507-F1
#
_entry.id   AF-A0AA43D507-F1
#
_cell.length_a   1.000
_cell.length_b   1.000
_cell.length_c   1.000
_cell.angle_alpha   90.00
_cell.angle_beta   90.00
_cell.angle_gamma   90.00
#
_symmetry.space_group_name_H-M   'P 1'
#
loop_
_entity.id
_entity.type
_entity.pdbx_description
1 polymer ?
#
loop_
_entity_poly.entity_id
_entity_poly.type
_entity_poly.pdbx_seq_one_letter_code
_entity_poly.pdbx_strand_id
1 'polypeptide(L)'
;MNIFKKYVMIVLSTLVFSCTPKPAGGPIVEMSEVEKRLSEYAEFTLTTDLSVLSENQKQIILKLIEVAKIMDNIYWKEAYGDKTELMASLSTEAEKRYAEINYGPWDRLRGNEPFIEGVGPKSPGAQFYPADMTKEEFEAWDNPDKAESYSFVRRDDDGSLMLIPYHVMFKEEIRKASLLLLEAAALADDPDFKNYLTLRSDALLTDNYQPSDMAWMDMKDNTIELVTGPVEVYEDALFNY
;
A
#
# COMPACT_ATOMS: atom_id res chain seq x y z
N MET A 1 -65.13 -65.54 24.63
CA MET A 1 -66.02 -64.60 25.34
C MET A 1 -65.46 -63.19 25.06
N ASN A 2 -65.92 -62.55 23.97
CA ASN A 2 -66.79 -61.36 23.98
C ASN A 2 -66.12 -60.15 24.69
N ILE A 3 -65.88 -58.95 24.13
CA ILE A 3 -66.71 -58.08 23.27
C ILE A 3 -65.92 -56.77 22.94
N PHE A 4 -66.13 -56.22 21.74
CA PHE A 4 -66.11 -54.79 21.28
C PHE A 4 -65.05 -53.76 21.74
N LYS A 5 -64.50 -52.99 20.78
CA LYS A 5 -65.06 -51.69 20.31
C LYS A 5 -64.28 -51.12 19.10
N LYS A 6 -65.02 -50.75 18.05
CA LYS A 6 -64.58 -49.99 16.88
C LYS A 6 -64.50 -48.50 17.23
N TYR A 7 -63.46 -47.80 16.77
CA TYR A 7 -63.48 -46.36 16.56
C TYR A 7 -63.01 -46.06 15.13
N VAL A 8 -63.92 -45.49 14.35
CA VAL A 8 -63.69 -44.97 12.99
C VAL A 8 -63.35 -43.49 13.16
N MET A 9 -62.16 -43.08 12.73
CA MET A 9 -61.76 -41.67 12.69
C MET A 9 -61.70 -41.23 11.22
N ILE A 10 -62.64 -40.38 10.84
CA ILE A 10 -62.73 -39.76 9.51
C ILE A 10 -61.71 -38.63 9.45
N VAL A 11 -60.72 -38.73 8.56
CA VAL A 11 -59.76 -37.64 8.27
C VAL A 11 -60.26 -36.87 7.06
N LEU A 12 -60.62 -35.60 7.29
CA LEU A 12 -61.04 -34.65 6.26
C LEU A 12 -59.80 -34.03 5.62
N SER A 13 -59.53 -34.34 4.35
CA SER A 13 -58.41 -33.77 3.58
C SER A 13 -58.82 -32.47 2.92
N THR A 14 -58.24 -31.35 3.34
CA THR A 14 -58.37 -30.04 2.68
C THR A 14 -57.12 -29.77 1.82
N LEU A 15 -57.30 -29.84 0.51
CA LEU A 15 -56.32 -29.41 -0.50
C LEU A 15 -56.29 -27.88 -0.57
N VAL A 16 -55.17 -27.27 -0.19
CA VAL A 16 -54.93 -25.83 -0.37
C VAL A 16 -53.99 -25.67 -1.57
N PHE A 17 -54.52 -25.18 -2.69
CA PHE A 17 -53.71 -24.71 -3.83
C PHE A 17 -53.11 -23.34 -3.48
N SER A 18 -51.79 -23.29 -3.32
CA SER A 18 -51.05 -22.03 -3.18
C SER A 18 -50.45 -21.65 -4.54
N CYS A 19 -50.92 -20.56 -5.13
CA CYS A 19 -50.27 -19.90 -6.26
C CYS A 19 -49.11 -19.05 -5.74
N THR A 20 -47.88 -19.40 -6.07
CA THR A 20 -46.70 -18.56 -5.85
C THR A 20 -46.45 -17.65 -7.06
N PRO A 21 -46.24 -16.33 -6.85
CA PRO A 21 -45.83 -15.44 -7.93
C PRO A 21 -44.36 -15.69 -8.31
N LYS A 22 -44.09 -15.76 -9.61
CA LYS A 22 -42.77 -15.98 -10.21
C LYS A 22 -41.89 -14.74 -9.99
N PRO A 23 -40.69 -14.84 -9.40
CA PRO A 23 -39.79 -13.69 -9.30
C PRO A 23 -39.30 -13.28 -10.69
N ALA A 24 -39.35 -11.99 -10.97
CA ALA A 24 -38.81 -11.38 -12.18
C ALA A 24 -37.27 -11.47 -12.14
N GLY A 25 -36.70 -12.50 -12.75
CA GLY A 25 -35.26 -12.66 -12.91
C GLY A 25 -34.75 -11.79 -14.05
N GLY A 26 -34.20 -10.62 -13.73
CA GLY A 26 -33.17 -10.00 -14.58
C GLY A 26 -31.90 -10.87 -14.56
N PRO A 27 -30.98 -10.72 -15.53
CA PRO A 27 -29.73 -11.48 -15.53
C PRO A 27 -28.94 -11.15 -14.25
N ILE A 28 -28.65 -12.19 -13.45
CA ILE A 28 -27.67 -12.11 -12.37
C ILE A 28 -26.31 -12.02 -13.05
N VAL A 29 -25.69 -10.84 -13.04
CA VAL A 29 -24.30 -10.71 -13.46
C VAL A 29 -23.46 -11.29 -12.33
N GLU A 30 -22.86 -12.45 -12.56
CA GLU A 30 -21.96 -13.06 -11.60
C GLU A 30 -20.67 -12.24 -11.54
N MET A 31 -20.29 -11.82 -10.33
CA MET A 31 -19.03 -11.11 -10.10
C MET A 31 -17.85 -12.02 -10.45
N SER A 32 -16.87 -11.47 -11.14
CA SER A 32 -15.54 -12.06 -11.31
C SER A 32 -14.86 -12.26 -9.95
N GLU A 33 -13.84 -13.11 -9.93
CA GLU A 33 -13.06 -13.37 -8.71
C GLU A 33 -12.41 -12.09 -8.15
N VAL A 34 -11.87 -11.24 -9.04
CA VAL A 34 -11.27 -9.96 -8.63
C VAL A 34 -12.32 -9.02 -8.04
N GLU A 35 -13.53 -8.94 -8.61
CA GLU A 35 -14.62 -8.13 -8.03
C GLU A 35 -15.03 -8.63 -6.64
N LYS A 36 -15.09 -9.95 -6.43
CA LYS A 36 -15.37 -10.54 -5.11
C LYS A 36 -14.31 -10.14 -4.10
N ARG A 37 -13.03 -10.25 -4.45
CA ARG A 37 -11.92 -9.86 -3.57
C ARG A 37 -11.87 -8.35 -3.32
N LEU A 38 -12.11 -7.53 -4.34
CA LEU A 38 -12.20 -6.08 -4.20
C LEU A 38 -13.31 -5.68 -3.23
N SER A 39 -14.43 -6.40 -3.20
CA SER A 39 -15.54 -6.13 -2.27
C SER A 39 -15.20 -6.36 -0.79
N GLU A 40 -14.07 -6.99 -0.48
CA GLU A 40 -13.56 -7.12 0.90
C GLU A 40 -13.00 -5.79 1.42
N TYR A 41 -12.63 -4.87 0.53
CA TYR A 41 -12.16 -3.52 0.86
C TYR A 41 -13.36 -2.57 0.94
N ALA A 42 -13.79 -2.28 2.16
CA ALA A 42 -14.85 -1.32 2.39
C ALA A 42 -14.39 0.11 2.08
N GLU A 43 -15.18 0.83 1.29
CA GLU A 43 -14.92 2.22 0.94
C GLU A 43 -15.38 3.16 2.06
N PHE A 44 -14.48 4.04 2.51
CA PHE A 44 -14.75 5.06 3.52
C PHE A 44 -14.13 6.38 3.14
N THR A 45 -14.89 7.47 3.28
CA THR A 45 -14.37 8.83 3.08
C THR A 45 -13.72 9.33 4.36
N LEU A 46 -12.41 9.54 4.32
CA LEU A 46 -11.68 10.22 5.39
C LEU A 46 -11.96 11.72 5.32
N THR A 47 -12.49 12.29 6.39
CA THR A 47 -12.75 13.73 6.51
C THR A 47 -12.18 14.25 7.82
N THR A 48 -11.90 15.55 7.87
CA THR A 48 -11.44 16.24 9.07
C THR A 48 -11.92 17.69 9.05
N ASP A 49 -12.06 18.31 10.23
CA ASP A 49 -12.42 19.72 10.33
C ASP A 49 -11.20 20.60 10.03
N LEU A 50 -11.25 21.35 8.92
CA LEU A 50 -10.18 22.26 8.50
C LEU A 50 -10.34 23.67 9.10
N SER A 51 -11.41 23.94 9.84
CA SER A 51 -11.65 25.26 10.47
C SER A 51 -10.65 25.57 11.59
N VAL A 52 -10.04 24.52 12.17
CA VAL A 52 -9.00 24.63 13.20
C VAL A 52 -7.65 25.10 12.66
N LEU A 53 -7.47 25.09 11.33
CA LEU A 53 -6.19 25.39 10.69
C LEU A 53 -6.09 26.85 10.25
N SER A 54 -4.91 27.43 10.46
CA SER A 54 -4.53 28.71 9.87
C SER A 54 -4.45 28.62 8.33
N GLU A 55 -4.43 29.76 7.64
CA GLU A 55 -4.24 29.76 6.19
C GLU A 55 -2.88 29.19 5.79
N ASN A 56 -1.81 29.50 6.55
CA ASN A 56 -0.49 28.91 6.35
C ASN A 56 -0.53 27.38 6.49
N GLN A 57 -1.20 26.86 7.53
CA GLN A 57 -1.35 25.43 7.75
C GLN A 57 -2.10 24.74 6.61
N LYS A 58 -3.13 25.37 6.05
CA LYS A 58 -3.82 24.84 4.85
C LYS A 58 -2.88 24.77 3.65
N GLN A 59 -2.06 25.81 3.43
CA GLN A 59 -1.05 25.79 2.36
C GLN A 59 0.04 24.74 2.60
N ILE A 60 0.44 24.51 3.86
CA ILE A 60 1.35 23.42 4.23
C ILE A 60 0.75 22.08 3.83
N ILE A 61 -0.50 21.79 4.19
CA ILE A 61 -1.15 20.51 3.87
C ILE A 61 -1.13 20.24 2.36
N LEU A 62 -1.39 21.25 1.52
CA LEU A 62 -1.32 21.08 0.06
C LEU A 62 0.06 20.59 -0.38
N LYS A 63 1.14 21.12 0.20
CA LYS A 63 2.52 20.69 -0.09
C LYS A 63 2.80 19.29 0.45
N LEU A 64 2.34 18.98 1.66
CA LEU A 64 2.53 17.65 2.26
C LEU A 64 1.79 16.56 1.50
N ILE A 65 0.62 16.87 0.92
CA ILE A 65 -0.09 15.95 0.01
C ILE A 65 0.75 15.68 -1.25
N GLU A 66 1.41 16.68 -1.81
CA GLU A 66 2.31 16.47 -2.95
C GLU A 66 3.54 15.65 -2.56
N VAL A 67 4.10 15.82 -1.35
CA VAL A 67 5.15 14.93 -0.82
C VAL A 67 4.63 13.50 -0.69
N ALA A 68 3.44 13.29 -0.13
CA ALA A 68 2.84 11.96 0.03
C ALA A 68 2.63 11.26 -1.32
N LYS A 69 2.18 11.98 -2.35
CA LYS A 69 2.07 11.43 -3.72
C LYS A 69 3.41 11.04 -4.32
N ILE A 70 4.49 11.73 -3.97
CA ILE A 70 5.84 11.34 -4.41
C ILE A 70 6.23 10.03 -3.73
N MET A 71 6.02 9.92 -2.41
CA MET A 71 6.32 8.68 -1.66
C MET A 71 5.48 7.50 -2.14
N ASP A 72 4.19 7.71 -2.44
CA ASP A 72 3.32 6.69 -3.05
C ASP A 72 3.93 6.13 -4.34
N ASN A 73 4.41 7.00 -5.22
CA ASN A 73 5.03 6.56 -6.48
C ASN A 73 6.40 5.90 -6.28
N ILE A 74 7.18 6.30 -5.27
CA ILE A 74 8.42 5.59 -4.92
C ILE A 74 8.08 4.18 -4.42
N TYR A 75 7.12 4.04 -3.52
CA TYR A 75 6.72 2.74 -3.00
C TYR A 75 6.19 1.80 -4.10
N TRP A 76 5.51 2.32 -5.12
CA TRP A 76 5.20 1.54 -6.33
C TRP A 76 6.44 0.96 -7.00
N LYS A 77 7.50 1.77 -7.15
CA LYS A 77 8.77 1.33 -7.74
C LYS A 77 9.50 0.31 -6.87
N GLU A 78 9.34 0.37 -5.55
CA GLU A 78 9.91 -0.58 -4.60
C GLU A 78 9.16 -1.92 -4.63
N ALA A 79 7.83 -1.87 -4.57
CA ALA A 79 6.97 -3.05 -4.44
C ALA A 79 6.81 -3.84 -5.76
N TYR A 80 6.82 -3.14 -6.90
CA TYR A 80 6.53 -3.72 -8.22
C TYR A 80 7.51 -3.25 -9.29
N GLY A 81 7.78 -1.94 -9.36
CA GLY A 81 8.47 -1.29 -10.47
C GLY A 81 7.58 -0.22 -11.12
N ASP A 82 7.79 0.08 -12.39
CA ASP A 82 6.92 1.02 -13.12
C ASP A 82 5.53 0.42 -13.34
N LYS A 83 4.51 0.99 -12.68
CA LYS A 83 3.12 0.53 -12.77
C LYS A 83 2.46 0.80 -14.13
N THR A 84 3.06 1.60 -15.01
CA THR A 84 2.42 2.05 -16.25
C THR A 84 2.03 0.89 -17.16
N GLU A 85 2.96 -0.04 -17.41
CA GLU A 85 2.71 -1.20 -18.26
C GLU A 85 1.72 -2.17 -17.61
N LEU A 86 1.83 -2.38 -16.30
CA LEU A 86 0.86 -3.18 -15.53
C LEU A 86 -0.55 -2.62 -15.73
N MET A 87 -0.77 -1.36 -15.37
CA MET A 87 -2.10 -0.75 -15.39
C MET A 87 -2.71 -0.69 -16.79
N ALA A 88 -1.87 -0.57 -17.83
CA ALA A 88 -2.31 -0.63 -19.23
C ALA A 88 -2.71 -2.05 -19.67
N SER A 89 -2.11 -3.09 -19.07
CA SER A 89 -2.41 -4.49 -19.38
C SER A 89 -3.69 -5.02 -18.73
N LEU A 90 -4.16 -4.39 -17.65
CA LEU A 90 -5.37 -4.79 -16.91
C LEU A 90 -6.64 -4.43 -17.68
N SER A 91 -7.50 -5.43 -17.87
CA SER A 91 -8.65 -5.38 -18.79
C SER A 91 -9.88 -4.74 -18.17
N THR A 92 -10.02 -4.79 -16.84
CA THR A 92 -11.20 -4.29 -16.13
C THR A 92 -10.83 -3.20 -15.13
N GLU A 93 -11.79 -2.33 -14.81
CA GLU A 93 -11.61 -1.32 -13.76
C GLU A 93 -11.48 -1.97 -12.37
N ALA A 94 -12.09 -3.14 -12.15
CA ALA A 94 -11.92 -3.91 -10.93
C ALA A 94 -10.46 -4.37 -10.76
N GLU A 95 -9.84 -4.91 -11.81
CA GLU A 95 -8.42 -5.31 -11.81
C GLU A 95 -7.50 -4.12 -11.53
N LYS A 96 -7.71 -3.00 -12.23
CA LYS A 96 -6.92 -1.78 -12.01
C LYS A 96 -7.05 -1.29 -10.58
N ARG A 97 -8.28 -1.18 -10.07
CA ARG A 97 -8.52 -0.73 -8.70
C ARG A 97 -7.92 -1.68 -7.67
N TYR A 98 -7.97 -2.98 -7.93
CA TYR A 98 -7.40 -3.98 -7.04
C TYR A 98 -5.87 -3.96 -7.05
N ALA A 99 -5.25 -3.78 -8.22
CA ALA A 99 -3.81 -3.56 -8.34
C ALA A 99 -3.37 -2.27 -7.65
N GLU A 100 -4.19 -1.22 -7.72
CA GLU A 100 -3.92 0.04 -7.02
C GLU A 100 -3.82 -0.12 -5.51
N ILE A 101 -4.82 -0.79 -4.92
CA ILE A 101 -4.88 -1.03 -3.47
C ILE A 101 -3.70 -1.91 -3.02
N ASN A 102 -3.28 -2.85 -3.85
CA ASN A 102 -2.25 -3.83 -3.51
C ASN A 102 -0.83 -3.45 -3.98
N TYR A 103 -0.64 -2.31 -4.64
CA TYR A 103 0.66 -1.92 -5.22
C TYR A 103 1.28 -3.00 -6.11
N GLY A 104 0.46 -3.62 -6.98
CA GLY A 104 0.88 -4.67 -7.90
C GLY A 104 -0.18 -5.76 -8.13
N PRO A 105 0.12 -6.76 -8.97
CA PRO A 105 -0.81 -7.83 -9.37
C PRO A 105 -0.92 -8.98 -8.34
N TRP A 106 -0.65 -8.72 -7.06
CA TRP A 106 -0.64 -9.71 -5.97
C TRP A 106 -1.57 -9.30 -4.84
N ASP A 107 -2.33 -10.25 -4.30
CA ASP A 107 -3.27 -10.01 -3.21
C ASP A 107 -2.56 -10.02 -1.85
N ARG A 108 -2.42 -8.83 -1.24
CA ARG A 108 -1.74 -8.66 0.05
C ARG A 108 -2.49 -9.31 1.22
N LEU A 109 -3.82 -9.48 1.14
CA LEU A 109 -4.61 -10.17 2.16
C LEU A 109 -4.48 -11.70 2.07
N ARG A 110 -3.98 -12.20 0.93
CA ARG A 110 -3.74 -13.62 0.67
C ARG A 110 -2.26 -13.93 0.46
N GLY A 111 -1.38 -13.24 1.20
CA GLY A 111 0.05 -13.56 1.20
C GLY A 111 0.75 -13.35 -0.14
N ASN A 112 0.32 -12.36 -0.92
CA ASN A 112 0.83 -12.02 -2.25
C ASN A 112 0.59 -13.09 -3.33
N GLU A 113 -0.51 -13.84 -3.23
CA GLU A 113 -0.98 -14.69 -4.34
C GLU A 113 -1.29 -13.83 -5.58
N PRO A 114 -0.79 -14.18 -6.78
CA PRO A 114 -1.12 -13.43 -8.00
C PRO A 114 -2.59 -13.57 -8.35
N PHE A 115 -3.24 -12.47 -8.73
CA PHE A 115 -4.65 -12.48 -9.16
C PHE A 115 -4.85 -12.24 -10.66
N ILE A 116 -3.76 -12.03 -11.40
CA ILE A 116 -3.75 -11.85 -12.86
C ILE A 116 -3.10 -13.07 -13.52
N GLU A 117 -3.74 -13.58 -14.58
CA GLU A 117 -3.22 -14.74 -15.33
C GLU A 117 -1.85 -14.43 -15.95
N GLY A 118 -0.91 -15.38 -15.85
CA GLY A 118 0.46 -15.24 -16.37
C GLY A 118 1.42 -14.49 -15.44
N VAL A 119 0.93 -13.84 -14.38
CA VAL A 119 1.78 -13.25 -13.35
C VAL A 119 2.28 -14.35 -12.41
N GLY A 120 3.61 -14.42 -12.22
CA GLY A 120 4.25 -15.34 -11.29
C GLY A 120 4.13 -14.91 -9.82
N PRO A 121 4.70 -15.70 -8.89
CA PRO A 121 4.78 -15.29 -7.49
C PRO A 121 5.58 -13.98 -7.34
N LYS A 122 5.21 -13.14 -6.36
CA LYS A 122 5.95 -11.92 -6.03
C LYS A 122 7.37 -12.29 -5.58
N SER A 123 8.37 -11.55 -6.07
CA SER A 123 9.75 -11.70 -5.59
C SER A 123 9.83 -11.35 -4.11
N PRO A 124 10.44 -12.17 -3.24
CA PRO A 124 10.57 -11.86 -1.82
C PRO A 124 11.42 -10.61 -1.58
N GLY A 125 12.38 -10.31 -2.45
CA GLY A 125 13.20 -9.09 -2.38
C GLY A 125 12.58 -7.89 -3.10
N ALA A 126 11.32 -7.99 -3.55
CA ALA A 126 10.62 -6.99 -4.36
C ALA A 126 11.53 -6.39 -5.46
N GLN A 127 11.75 -5.07 -5.47
CA GLN A 127 12.70 -4.38 -6.36
C GLN A 127 13.98 -3.92 -5.64
N PHE A 128 14.25 -4.40 -4.41
CA PHE A 128 15.43 -3.99 -3.63
C PHE A 128 16.73 -4.64 -4.14
N TYR A 129 16.62 -5.80 -4.79
CA TYR A 129 17.76 -6.61 -5.24
C TYR A 129 17.69 -6.93 -6.75
N PRO A 130 18.81 -7.31 -7.40
CA PRO A 130 18.78 -7.83 -8.77
C PRO A 130 17.91 -9.08 -8.86
N ALA A 131 17.14 -9.22 -9.94
CA ALA A 131 16.20 -10.33 -10.11
C ALA A 131 16.87 -11.71 -10.21
N ASP A 132 18.15 -11.75 -10.59
CA ASP A 132 18.96 -12.96 -10.73
C ASP A 132 19.90 -13.20 -9.52
N MET A 133 19.85 -12.34 -8.51
CA MET A 133 20.69 -12.46 -7.31
C MET A 133 20.22 -13.62 -6.45
N THR A 134 21.15 -14.48 -6.03
CA THR A 134 20.85 -15.52 -5.03
C THR A 134 21.14 -15.03 -3.61
N LYS A 135 20.51 -15.69 -2.62
CA LYS A 135 20.78 -15.40 -1.21
C LYS A 135 22.24 -15.67 -0.85
N GLU A 136 22.81 -16.75 -1.38
CA GLU A 136 24.20 -17.15 -1.15
C GLU A 136 25.18 -16.14 -1.76
N GLU A 137 24.88 -15.60 -2.94
CA GLU A 137 25.67 -14.54 -3.57
C GLU A 137 25.75 -13.30 -2.67
N PHE A 138 24.59 -12.84 -2.18
CA PHE A 138 24.52 -11.70 -1.28
C PHE A 138 25.21 -11.96 0.06
N GLU A 139 25.02 -13.14 0.66
CA GLU A 139 25.65 -13.52 1.92
C GLU A 139 27.18 -13.58 1.80
N ALA A 140 27.70 -14.07 0.67
CA ALA A 140 29.13 -14.16 0.39
C ALA A 140 29.77 -12.81 0.00
N TRP A 141 28.99 -11.82 -0.40
CA TRP A 141 29.50 -10.49 -0.77
C TRP A 141 30.07 -9.75 0.45
N ASP A 142 31.38 -9.51 0.44
CA ASP A 142 32.09 -8.83 1.53
C ASP A 142 31.93 -7.30 1.42
N ASN A 143 30.80 -6.82 1.94
CA ASN A 143 30.52 -5.39 2.06
C ASN A 143 29.88 -5.14 3.45
N PRO A 144 30.50 -4.30 4.31
CA PRO A 144 30.01 -4.05 5.67
C PRO A 144 28.65 -3.35 5.70
N ASP A 145 28.30 -2.62 4.65
CA ASP A 145 27.11 -1.76 4.60
C ASP A 145 25.93 -2.45 3.91
N LYS A 146 26.10 -3.71 3.47
CA LYS A 146 25.07 -4.44 2.68
C LYS A 146 23.74 -4.66 3.41
N ALA A 147 23.73 -4.50 4.73
CA ALA A 147 22.54 -4.65 5.57
C ALA A 147 22.00 -3.31 6.09
N GLU A 148 22.47 -2.17 5.56
CA GLU A 148 21.93 -0.86 5.91
C GLU A 148 20.62 -0.55 5.16
N SER A 149 19.65 0.04 5.87
CA SER A 149 18.25 0.21 5.44
C SER A 149 17.98 1.24 4.34
N TYR A 150 19.00 1.95 3.85
CA TYR A 150 18.83 3.05 2.89
C TYR A 150 19.63 2.84 1.61
N SER A 151 19.73 1.58 1.16
CA SER A 151 20.41 1.26 -0.08
C SER A 151 19.70 0.17 -0.88
N PHE A 152 19.88 0.22 -2.20
CA PHE A 152 19.47 -0.81 -3.13
C PHE A 152 20.68 -1.61 -3.57
N VAL A 153 20.52 -2.92 -3.68
CA VAL A 153 21.55 -3.77 -4.29
C VAL A 153 21.32 -3.80 -5.79
N ARG A 154 22.36 -3.51 -6.58
CA ARG A 154 22.33 -3.57 -8.04
C ARG A 154 23.58 -4.28 -8.55
N ARG A 155 23.56 -4.65 -9.84
CA ARG A 155 24.75 -5.10 -10.55
C ARG A 155 25.48 -3.89 -11.12
N ASP A 156 26.80 -3.87 -11.01
CA ASP A 156 27.66 -2.93 -11.71
C ASP A 156 27.95 -3.39 -13.16
N ASP A 157 28.85 -2.69 -13.84
CA ASP A 157 29.23 -2.97 -15.23
C ASP A 157 29.95 -4.33 -15.41
N ASP A 158 30.58 -4.87 -14.36
CA ASP A 158 31.27 -6.17 -14.41
C ASP A 158 30.39 -7.34 -13.92
N GLY A 159 29.20 -7.02 -13.40
CA GLY A 159 28.21 -7.95 -12.91
C GLY A 159 28.26 -8.17 -11.40
N SER A 160 29.22 -7.57 -10.69
CA SER A 160 29.35 -7.61 -9.24
C SER A 160 28.23 -6.83 -8.55
N LEU A 161 27.94 -7.18 -7.30
CA LEU A 161 26.98 -6.45 -6.49
C LEU A 161 27.56 -5.09 -6.04
N MET A 162 26.72 -4.07 -6.08
CA MET A 162 27.00 -2.72 -5.57
C MET A 162 25.79 -2.16 -4.82
N LEU A 163 26.06 -1.19 -3.92
CA LEU A 163 25.02 -0.43 -3.24
C LEU A 163 24.73 0.87 -3.99
N ILE A 164 23.45 1.19 -4.17
CA ILE A 164 22.98 2.51 -4.59
C ILE A 164 22.21 3.12 -3.41
N PRO A 165 22.66 4.25 -2.84
CA PRO A 165 21.92 4.94 -1.79
C PRO A 165 20.50 5.32 -2.23
N TYR A 166 19.55 5.32 -1.31
CA TYR A 166 18.14 5.61 -1.57
C TYR A 166 17.94 6.97 -2.24
N HIS A 167 18.58 8.01 -1.71
CA HIS A 167 18.53 9.36 -2.30
C HIS A 167 19.14 9.44 -3.70
N VAL A 168 20.01 8.50 -4.09
CA VAL A 168 20.57 8.40 -5.44
C VAL A 168 19.61 7.64 -6.35
N MET A 169 19.05 6.52 -5.87
CA MET A 169 18.10 5.68 -6.61
C MET A 169 16.86 6.48 -7.05
N PHE A 170 16.36 7.37 -6.19
CA PHE A 170 15.15 8.18 -6.41
C PHE A 170 15.43 9.67 -6.49
N LYS A 171 16.61 10.05 -6.99
CA LYS A 171 17.15 11.42 -6.95
C LYS A 171 16.17 12.53 -7.32
N GLU A 172 15.43 12.38 -8.42
CA GLU A 172 14.54 13.44 -8.91
C GLU A 172 13.29 13.59 -8.02
N GLU A 173 12.69 12.47 -7.63
CA GLU A 173 11.57 12.42 -6.69
C GLU A 173 11.94 12.99 -5.33
N ILE A 174 13.07 12.53 -4.79
CA ILE A 174 13.61 12.93 -3.50
C ILE A 174 13.94 14.41 -3.46
N ARG A 175 14.57 14.94 -4.52
CA ARG A 175 14.84 16.37 -4.62
C ARG A 175 13.55 17.18 -4.61
N LYS A 176 12.52 16.75 -5.33
CA LYS A 176 11.22 17.43 -5.37
C LYS A 176 10.53 17.38 -4.00
N ALA A 177 10.52 16.23 -3.34
CA ALA A 177 9.96 16.08 -2.00
C ALA A 177 10.69 16.96 -0.98
N SER A 178 12.02 16.96 -1.01
CA SER A 178 12.85 17.81 -0.16
C SER A 178 12.55 19.30 -0.35
N LEU A 179 12.42 19.78 -1.59
CA LEU A 179 12.03 21.18 -1.86
C LEU A 179 10.65 21.52 -1.31
N LEU A 180 9.66 20.63 -1.48
CA LEU A 180 8.31 20.83 -0.95
C LEU A 180 8.29 20.88 0.59
N LEU A 181 9.12 20.08 1.26
CA LEU A 181 9.29 20.13 2.71
C LEU A 181 9.91 21.45 3.17
N LEU A 182 10.90 22.01 2.45
CA LEU A 182 11.44 23.33 2.76
C LEU A 182 10.42 24.45 2.53
N GLU A 183 9.63 24.37 1.47
CA GLU A 183 8.54 25.31 1.23
C GLU A 183 7.45 25.23 2.31
N ALA A 184 7.14 24.04 2.80
CA ALA A 184 6.24 23.84 3.94
C ALA A 184 6.85 24.38 5.24
N ALA A 185 8.14 24.12 5.48
CA ALA A 185 8.87 24.64 6.62
C ALA A 185 8.85 26.17 6.65
N ALA A 186 9.00 26.84 5.51
CA ALA A 186 8.94 28.30 5.42
C ALA A 186 7.59 28.89 5.86
N LEU A 187 6.51 28.14 5.69
CA LEU A 187 5.15 28.52 6.09
C LEU A 187 4.81 28.12 7.54
N ALA A 188 5.61 27.25 8.16
CA ALA A 188 5.34 26.75 9.51
C ALA A 188 5.55 27.85 10.55
N ASP A 189 4.48 28.13 11.30
CA ASP A 189 4.46 29.05 12.43
C ASP A 189 5.09 28.40 13.68
N ASP A 190 4.87 27.09 13.85
CA ASP A 190 5.47 26.30 14.93
C ASP A 190 6.97 26.05 14.67
N PRO A 191 7.87 26.46 15.59
CA PRO A 191 9.31 26.36 15.37
C PRO A 191 9.82 24.91 15.35
N ASP A 192 9.21 24.01 16.11
CA ASP A 192 9.64 22.61 16.19
C ASP A 192 9.24 21.86 14.92
N PHE A 193 8.04 22.11 14.41
CA PHE A 193 7.60 21.59 13.13
C PHE A 193 8.42 22.13 11.96
N LYS A 194 8.73 23.44 11.97
CA LYS A 194 9.67 24.03 10.99
C LYS A 194 11.03 23.32 11.03
N ASN A 195 11.57 23.09 12.23
CA ASN A 195 12.83 22.39 12.42
C ASN A 195 12.77 20.96 11.88
N TYR A 196 11.72 20.20 12.24
CA TYR A 196 11.50 18.85 11.75
C TYR A 196 11.43 18.79 10.22
N LEU A 197 10.60 19.62 9.57
CA LEU A 197 10.46 19.63 8.11
C LEU A 197 11.80 19.97 7.42
N THR A 198 12.60 20.86 8.01
CA THR A 198 13.93 21.22 7.50
C THR A 198 14.90 20.05 7.62
N LEU A 199 14.96 19.40 8.79
CA LEU A 199 15.82 18.23 9.01
C LEU A 199 15.38 17.04 8.16
N ARG A 200 14.08 16.80 7.99
CA ARG A 200 13.57 15.72 7.14
C ARG A 200 13.86 15.98 5.66
N SER A 201 13.83 17.23 5.22
CA SER A 201 14.30 17.62 3.88
C SER A 201 15.77 17.27 3.64
N ASP A 202 16.64 17.50 4.62
CA ASP A 202 18.06 17.15 4.55
C ASP A 202 18.28 15.63 4.61
N ALA A 203 17.55 14.94 5.49
CA ALA A 203 17.59 13.48 5.59
C ALA A 203 17.23 12.79 4.27
N LEU A 204 16.19 13.26 3.56
CA LEU A 204 15.85 12.72 2.24
C LEU A 204 17.00 12.82 1.24
N LEU A 205 17.86 13.85 1.34
CA LEU A 205 18.97 14.07 0.42
C LEU A 205 20.28 13.38 0.82
N THR A 206 20.36 12.87 2.03
CA THR A 206 21.60 12.36 2.64
C THR A 206 21.49 10.94 3.18
N ASP A 207 20.27 10.39 3.24
CA ASP A 207 19.89 9.14 3.91
C ASP A 207 20.19 9.10 5.43
N ASN A 208 20.47 10.26 6.04
CA ASN A 208 20.69 10.36 7.49
C ASN A 208 19.42 10.81 8.22
N TYR A 209 18.54 9.86 8.55
CA TYR A 209 17.22 10.14 9.11
C TYR A 209 17.21 10.40 10.62
N GLN A 210 18.19 9.90 11.38
CA GLN A 210 18.21 9.96 12.84
C GLN A 210 17.99 11.38 13.41
N PRO A 211 18.64 12.46 12.93
CA PRO A 211 18.40 13.80 13.45
C PRO A 211 16.94 14.26 13.27
N SER A 212 16.35 13.94 12.12
CA SER A 212 14.96 14.29 11.83
C SER A 212 13.97 13.47 12.65
N ASP A 213 14.29 12.21 12.93
CA ASP A 213 13.45 11.33 13.78
C ASP A 213 13.44 11.81 15.23
N MET A 214 14.58 12.27 15.73
CA MET A 214 14.65 12.88 17.07
C MET A 214 13.82 14.17 17.12
N ALA A 215 13.93 15.03 16.11
CA ALA A 215 13.12 16.25 16.04
C ALA A 215 11.61 15.96 15.94
N TRP A 216 11.23 14.91 15.20
CA TRP A 216 9.85 14.43 15.14
C TRP A 216 9.35 13.99 16.53
N MET A 217 10.14 13.19 17.24
CA MET A 217 9.79 12.71 18.58
C MET A 217 9.71 13.84 19.61
N ASP A 218 10.49 14.92 19.45
CA ASP A 218 10.53 16.04 20.38
C ASP A 218 9.35 17.01 20.20
N MET A 219 8.74 17.07 19.01
CA MET A 219 7.57 17.90 18.72
C MET A 219 6.37 17.48 19.61
N LYS A 220 5.67 18.46 20.22
CA LYS A 220 4.54 18.20 21.14
C LYS A 220 3.24 18.93 20.81
N ASP A 221 3.34 20.17 20.37
CA ASP A 221 2.20 21.10 20.39
C ASP A 221 1.70 21.48 18.99
N ASN A 222 2.30 20.95 17.93
CA ASN A 222 1.89 21.26 16.55
C ASN A 222 0.58 20.56 16.17
N THR A 223 -0.28 21.25 15.42
CA THR A 223 -1.58 20.71 14.97
C THR A 223 -1.45 19.70 13.83
N ILE A 224 -0.40 19.81 13.00
CA ILE A 224 -0.18 18.94 11.85
C ILE A 224 0.86 17.88 12.21
N GLU A 225 0.48 16.62 12.17
CA GLU A 225 1.41 15.50 12.37
C GLU A 225 1.82 14.92 11.01
N LEU A 226 3.11 14.66 10.81
CA LEU A 226 3.64 14.13 9.56
C LEU A 226 4.82 13.19 9.81
N VAL A 227 4.72 11.98 9.28
CA VAL A 227 5.87 11.07 9.08
C VAL A 227 6.00 10.80 7.59
N THR A 228 7.19 10.99 7.02
CA THR A 228 7.43 10.77 5.58
C THR A 228 8.88 10.36 5.29
N GLY A 229 9.10 9.41 4.39
CA GLY A 229 10.41 8.82 4.09
C GLY A 229 10.40 7.30 4.26
N PRO A 230 11.53 6.62 4.02
CA PRO A 230 11.67 5.19 4.25
C PRO A 230 11.65 4.86 5.75
N VAL A 231 10.80 3.92 6.17
CA VAL A 231 10.60 3.58 7.60
C VAL A 231 10.56 2.08 7.83
N GLU A 232 9.61 1.38 7.19
CA GLU A 232 9.35 -0.04 7.44
C GLU A 232 10.05 -0.94 6.41
N VAL A 233 10.48 -2.13 6.83
CA VAL A 233 11.27 -3.07 6.01
C VAL A 233 10.47 -4.26 5.47
N TYR A 234 9.17 -4.36 5.76
CA TYR A 234 8.37 -5.56 5.48
C TYR A 234 8.20 -5.89 3.99
N GLU A 235 8.40 -4.91 3.11
CA GLU A 235 8.34 -5.15 1.67
C GLU A 235 9.54 -5.98 1.18
N ASP A 236 10.67 -5.92 1.89
CA ASP A 236 11.78 -6.87 1.75
C ASP A 236 11.51 -8.12 2.61
N ALA A 237 10.79 -9.07 2.03
CA ALA A 237 10.59 -10.38 2.63
C ALA A 237 11.80 -11.33 2.49
N LEU A 238 12.88 -10.91 1.81
CA LEU A 238 14.08 -11.73 1.62
C LEU A 238 15.02 -11.62 2.83
N PHE A 239 15.31 -10.40 3.28
CA PHE A 239 16.19 -10.14 4.41
C PHE A 239 15.59 -9.26 5.52
N ASN A 240 14.56 -8.45 5.22
CA ASN A 240 14.03 -7.39 6.09
C ASN A 240 15.11 -6.37 6.51
N TYR A 241 15.90 -5.90 5.55
CA TYR A 241 16.90 -4.85 5.76
C TYR A 241 16.38 -3.45 5.44
#